data_AF-A0A0Q9W8V5-F1
#
_entry.id   AF-A0A0Q9W8V5-F1
#
_cell.length_a   1.000
_cell.length_b   1.000
_cell.length_c   1.000
_cell.angle_alpha   90.00
_cell.angle_beta   90.00
_cell.angle_gamma   90.00
#
_symmetry.space_group_name_H-M   'P 1'
#
loop_
_entity.id
_entity.type
_entity.pdbx_description
1 polymer ?
#
loop_
_entity_poly.entity_id
_entity_poly.type
_entity_poly.pdbx_seq_one_letter_code
_entity_poly.pdbx_strand_id
1 'polypeptide(L)'
;MSVVDAAVQTLLDQVHAAAANAAPAHIYSAPTSQRPRTFSPILEGLLALKKRLRREYVRTQDPTIDRIYRRIANRVRKELIISKRNATDTMLEEATADESSKFALWKLSSRYKRQAAPKFPVRLPDDTWARSPMDRAEAFACNLEERFKPFETASHARIQRVAQTLEAPLQMSLPVSPITFQEISCMNRQKAYINTKPIKNLHSYQTVITIHSPTKLIALTLIFAQLLGTIYCGVYDNTDRWVLSDKSQNFPENAVLGGIDSYGYENYVGRVVYSSSILPARVRSETGYTTYNTDTLANQATSYELLVANETVSYHWVRSYDGFRERNAVSVGTSTLNERVYVCRARTDGGIFIGTLYLSEKVCFIRYENFPMRQISKYEVLVRQVTPAARAPFVNQIN
;
A
#
# COMPACT_ATOMS: atom_id res chain seq x y z
N MET A 1 -6.77 36.01 68.14
CA MET A 1 -6.40 36.32 66.75
C MET A 1 -6.31 37.82 66.64
N SER A 2 -5.17 38.36 66.23
CA SER A 2 -4.93 39.80 66.29
C SER A 2 -5.88 40.53 65.32
N VAL A 3 -6.27 41.76 65.64
CA VAL A 3 -7.12 42.59 64.75
C VAL A 3 -6.51 42.71 63.35
N VAL A 4 -5.18 42.62 63.27
CA VAL A 4 -4.41 42.60 62.03
C VAL A 4 -4.68 41.32 61.23
N ASP A 5 -4.73 40.15 61.87
CA ASP A 5 -5.03 38.88 61.18
C ASP A 5 -6.44 38.90 60.58
N ALA A 6 -7.41 39.48 61.29
CA ALA A 6 -8.77 39.62 60.78
C ALA A 6 -8.83 40.57 59.56
N ALA A 7 -8.12 41.69 59.61
CA ALA A 7 -8.04 42.63 58.49
C ALA A 7 -7.35 42.02 57.27
N VAL A 8 -6.29 41.22 57.47
CA VAL A 8 -5.59 40.50 56.39
C VAL A 8 -6.50 39.47 55.74
N GLN A 9 -7.27 38.70 56.52
CA GLN A 9 -8.24 37.76 55.96
C GLN A 9 -9.34 38.47 55.16
N THR A 10 -9.83 39.60 55.67
CA THR A 10 -10.85 40.40 54.97
C THR A 10 -10.33 40.95 53.65
N LEU A 11 -9.08 41.40 53.61
CA LEU A 11 -8.42 41.86 52.39
C LEU A 11 -8.24 40.71 51.39
N LEU A 12 -7.78 39.55 51.86
CA LEU A 12 -7.60 38.36 51.02
C LEU A 12 -8.93 37.93 50.40
N ASP A 13 -10.01 37.91 51.17
CA ASP A 13 -11.35 37.58 50.69
C ASP A 13 -11.85 38.58 49.63
N GLN A 14 -11.60 39.88 49.83
CA GLN A 14 -11.95 40.90 48.85
C GLN A 14 -11.13 40.78 47.56
N VAL A 15 -9.85 40.47 47.65
CA VAL A 15 -8.98 40.24 46.49
C VAL A 15 -9.41 38.97 45.75
N HIS A 16 -9.74 37.89 46.46
CA HIS A 16 -10.25 36.66 45.86
C HIS A 16 -11.61 36.86 45.18
N ALA A 17 -12.51 37.63 45.78
CA ALA A 17 -13.81 37.97 45.19
C ALA A 17 -13.66 38.87 43.95
N ALA A 18 -12.79 39.88 44.01
CA ALA A 18 -12.49 40.74 42.86
C ALA A 18 -11.83 39.95 41.73
N ALA A 19 -10.91 39.04 42.05
CA ALA A 19 -10.26 38.15 41.09
C ALA A 19 -11.26 37.16 40.46
N ALA A 20 -12.23 36.64 41.23
CA ALA A 20 -13.28 35.78 40.70
C ALA A 20 -14.23 36.52 39.74
N ASN A 21 -14.53 37.80 40.02
CA ASN A 21 -15.37 38.64 39.17
C ASN A 21 -14.65 39.17 37.92
N ALA A 22 -13.34 39.43 38.02
CA ALA A 22 -12.51 39.89 36.92
C ALA A 22 -12.01 38.74 36.03
N ALA A 23 -11.95 37.52 36.56
CA ALA A 23 -11.73 36.33 35.75
C ALA A 23 -12.89 36.24 34.75
N PRO A 24 -12.63 36.27 33.44
CA PRO A 24 -13.68 36.03 32.46
C PRO A 24 -14.30 34.68 32.82
N ALA A 25 -15.61 34.67 33.13
CA ALA A 25 -16.37 33.44 33.27
C ALA A 25 -15.94 32.57 32.11
N HIS A 26 -15.33 31.42 32.41
CA HIS A 26 -14.69 30.60 31.42
C HIS A 26 -15.76 30.19 30.41
N ILE A 27 -15.92 30.96 29.32
CA ILE A 27 -16.86 30.72 28.22
C ILE A 27 -16.50 29.40 27.50
N TYR A 28 -15.38 28.79 27.88
CA TYR A 28 -15.00 27.42 27.55
C TYR A 28 -15.24 26.41 28.67
N SER A 29 -16.21 26.59 29.59
CA SER A 29 -16.85 25.40 30.14
C SER A 29 -17.64 24.80 28.99
N ALA A 30 -16.93 24.10 28.09
CA ALA A 30 -17.52 23.22 27.11
C ALA A 30 -18.60 22.47 27.88
N PRO A 31 -19.88 22.53 27.44
CA PRO A 31 -21.00 22.01 28.23
C PRO A 31 -20.55 20.64 28.71
N THR A 32 -20.37 20.50 30.02
CA THR A 32 -19.95 19.24 30.61
C THR A 32 -21.03 18.30 30.19
N SER A 33 -20.77 17.55 29.12
CA SER A 33 -21.71 16.64 28.55
C SER A 33 -21.74 15.52 29.57
N GLN A 34 -22.54 15.72 30.61
CA GLN A 34 -23.11 14.69 31.45
C GLN A 34 -24.10 13.92 30.57
N ARG A 35 -23.62 13.43 29.42
CA ARG A 35 -24.19 12.23 28.85
C ARG A 35 -23.70 11.15 29.79
N PRO A 36 -24.60 10.46 30.52
CA PRO A 36 -24.20 9.22 31.14
C PRO A 36 -23.61 8.37 30.02
N ARG A 37 -22.28 8.14 30.03
CA ARG A 37 -21.67 7.13 29.20
C ARG A 37 -21.98 5.80 29.88
N THR A 38 -23.26 5.44 29.92
CA THR A 38 -23.70 4.14 30.42
C THR A 38 -23.32 3.15 29.35
N PHE A 39 -22.09 2.65 29.44
CA PHE A 39 -21.72 1.45 28.73
C PHE A 39 -22.52 0.29 29.32
N SER A 40 -22.71 -0.78 28.55
CA SER A 40 -23.30 -2.00 29.11
C SER A 40 -22.51 -2.43 30.36
N PRO A 41 -23.16 -2.88 31.44
CA PRO A 41 -22.49 -3.34 32.66
C PRO A 41 -21.37 -4.36 32.40
N ILE A 42 -21.56 -5.19 31.36
CA ILE A 42 -20.57 -6.18 30.90
C ILE A 42 -19.30 -5.48 30.39
N LEU A 43 -19.45 -4.41 29.61
CA LEU A 43 -18.32 -3.65 29.05
C LEU A 43 -17.57 -2.88 30.14
N GLU A 44 -18.27 -2.34 31.14
CA GLU A 44 -17.64 -1.70 32.29
C GLU A 44 -16.81 -2.69 33.11
N GLY A 45 -17.34 -3.88 33.37
CA GLY A 45 -16.61 -4.97 34.02
C GLY A 45 -15.35 -5.38 33.25
N LEU A 46 -15.44 -5.52 31.93
CA LEU A 46 -14.30 -5.83 31.06
C LEU A 46 -13.25 -4.71 31.03
N LEU A 47 -13.67 -3.44 31.05
CA LEU A 47 -12.77 -2.29 31.11
C LEU A 47 -12.04 -2.20 32.46
N ALA A 48 -12.74 -2.47 33.57
CA ALA A 48 -12.16 -2.54 34.90
C ALA A 48 -11.12 -3.68 34.99
N LEU A 49 -11.47 -4.87 34.49
CA LEU A 49 -10.57 -6.02 34.42
C LEU A 49 -9.33 -5.71 33.56
N LYS A 50 -9.51 -5.10 32.39
CA LYS A 50 -8.40 -4.66 31.53
C LYS A 50 -7.44 -3.72 32.27
N LYS A 51 -7.97 -2.73 32.99
CA LYS A 51 -7.17 -1.77 33.77
C LYS A 51 -6.42 -2.49 34.90
N ARG A 52 -7.06 -3.43 35.59
CA ARG A 52 -6.44 -4.26 36.64
C ARG A 52 -5.27 -5.08 36.09
N LEU A 53 -5.50 -5.86 35.04
CA LEU A 53 -4.47 -6.70 34.41
C LEU A 53 -3.29 -5.89 33.88
N ARG A 54 -3.53 -4.69 33.35
CA ARG A 54 -2.43 -3.79 32.94
C ARG A 54 -1.55 -3.38 34.12
N ARG A 55 -2.15 -3.02 35.27
CA ARG A 55 -1.39 -2.66 36.48
C ARG A 55 -0.62 -3.85 37.03
N GLU A 56 -1.21 -5.03 36.96
CA GLU A 56 -0.61 -6.27 37.42
C GLU A 56 0.57 -6.68 36.55
N TYR A 57 0.41 -6.66 35.22
CA TYR A 57 1.50 -6.91 34.27
C TYR A 57 2.65 -5.92 34.43
N VAL A 58 2.37 -4.63 34.63
CA VAL A 58 3.44 -3.62 34.86
C VAL A 58 4.23 -3.93 36.14
N ARG A 59 3.61 -4.55 37.15
CA ARG A 59 4.28 -4.92 38.40
C ARG A 59 5.07 -6.23 38.29
N THR A 60 4.48 -7.26 37.67
CA THR A 60 5.05 -8.62 37.68
C THR A 60 5.87 -8.93 36.43
N GLN A 61 5.64 -8.21 35.33
CA GLN A 61 6.18 -8.49 34.00
C GLN A 61 5.94 -9.93 33.49
N ASP A 62 4.94 -10.63 34.02
CA ASP A 62 4.64 -12.03 33.70
C ASP A 62 3.97 -12.15 32.30
N PRO A 63 4.50 -12.98 31.37
CA PRO A 63 3.92 -13.19 30.05
C PRO A 63 2.51 -13.83 30.06
N THR A 64 2.15 -14.58 31.10
CA THR A 64 0.81 -15.18 31.22
C THR A 64 -0.25 -14.11 31.41
N ILE A 65 0.04 -13.10 32.23
CA ILE A 65 -0.84 -11.95 32.50
C ILE A 65 -0.97 -11.09 31.24
N ASP A 66 0.10 -10.89 30.47
CA ASP A 66 0.04 -10.19 29.19
C ASP A 66 -0.88 -10.91 28.19
N ARG A 67 -0.80 -12.24 28.09
CA ARG A 67 -1.69 -13.02 27.21
C ARG A 67 -3.15 -12.85 27.59
N ILE A 68 -3.47 -12.86 28.89
CA ILE A 68 -4.83 -12.64 29.40
C ILE A 68 -5.25 -11.19 29.14
N TYR A 69 -4.39 -10.21 29.41
CA TYR A 69 -4.62 -8.80 29.12
C TYR A 69 -4.94 -8.57 27.64
N ARG A 70 -4.17 -9.12 26.71
CA ARG A 70 -4.41 -9.01 25.25
C ARG A 70 -5.76 -9.61 24.87
N ARG A 71 -6.12 -10.76 25.44
CA ARG A 71 -7.43 -11.40 25.21
C ARG A 71 -8.58 -10.52 25.68
N ILE A 72 -8.49 -9.98 26.90
CA ILE A 72 -9.50 -9.06 27.45
C ILE A 72 -9.54 -7.74 26.66
N ALA A 73 -8.40 -7.19 26.27
CA ALA A 73 -8.32 -5.98 25.46
C ALA A 73 -8.99 -6.16 24.08
N ASN A 74 -8.80 -7.32 23.45
CA ASN A 74 -9.48 -7.68 22.21
C ASN A 74 -10.98 -7.84 22.40
N ARG A 75 -11.42 -8.45 23.51
CA ARG A 75 -12.85 -8.57 23.84
C ARG A 75 -13.49 -7.19 24.04
N VAL A 76 -12.87 -6.31 24.82
CA VAL A 76 -13.30 -4.91 24.99
C VAL A 76 -13.42 -4.19 23.64
N ARG A 77 -12.44 -4.38 22.74
CA ARG A 77 -12.48 -3.77 21.41
C ARG A 77 -13.68 -4.26 20.60
N LYS A 78 -13.98 -5.57 20.63
CA LYS A 78 -15.15 -6.16 19.95
C LYS A 78 -16.46 -5.60 20.49
N GLU A 79 -16.61 -5.58 21.82
CA GLU A 79 -17.82 -5.04 22.47
C GLU A 79 -18.03 -3.54 22.17
N LEU A 80 -16.96 -2.74 22.12
CA LEU A 80 -17.04 -1.34 21.73
C LEU A 80 -17.47 -1.15 20.27
N ILE A 81 -17.02 -2.02 19.37
CA ILE A 81 -17.44 -1.99 17.96
C ILE A 81 -18.93 -2.33 17.85
N ILE A 82 -19.38 -3.38 18.55
CA ILE A 82 -20.79 -3.79 18.56
C ILE A 82 -21.66 -2.69 19.17
N SER A 83 -21.30 -2.17 20.34
CA SER A 83 -22.05 -1.07 20.98
C SER A 83 -22.12 0.16 20.09
N LYS A 84 -21.05 0.49 19.37
CA LYS A 84 -21.05 1.59 18.40
C LYS A 84 -21.97 1.32 17.21
N ARG A 85 -22.03 0.09 16.70
CA ARG A 85 -22.95 -0.32 15.62
C ARG A 85 -24.40 -0.28 16.09
N ASN A 86 -24.71 -0.86 17.23
CA ASN A 86 -26.08 -0.82 17.75
C ASN A 86 -26.52 0.64 17.95
N ALA A 87 -25.65 1.50 18.49
CA ALA A 87 -25.93 2.93 18.58
C ALA A 87 -26.07 3.61 17.20
N THR A 88 -25.36 3.19 16.15
CA THR A 88 -25.64 3.71 14.79
C THR A 88 -27.00 3.27 14.31
N ASP A 89 -27.33 2.00 14.51
CA ASP A 89 -28.51 1.37 13.92
C ASP A 89 -29.78 1.91 14.58
N THR A 90 -29.81 1.99 15.92
CA THR A 90 -30.91 2.66 16.67
C THR A 90 -31.06 4.12 16.24
N MET A 91 -29.96 4.84 16.06
CA MET A 91 -30.01 6.24 15.61
C MET A 91 -30.47 6.40 14.15
N LEU A 92 -30.23 5.41 13.29
CA LEU A 92 -30.69 5.40 11.90
C LEU A 92 -32.18 5.07 11.81
N GLU A 93 -32.68 4.19 12.68
CA GLU A 93 -34.11 3.89 12.81
C GLU A 93 -34.90 5.11 13.29
N GLU A 94 -34.33 5.92 14.19
CA GLU A 94 -34.93 7.16 14.70
C GLU A 94 -34.87 8.34 13.69
N ALA A 95 -34.07 8.24 12.63
CA ALA A 95 -33.81 9.36 11.73
C ALA A 95 -34.90 9.51 10.66
N THR A 96 -35.97 10.27 10.97
CA THR A 96 -37.00 10.65 9.99
C THR A 96 -36.55 11.85 9.13
N ALA A 97 -37.01 11.88 7.87
CA ALA A 97 -36.71 12.94 6.90
C ALA A 97 -37.52 14.23 7.11
N ASP A 98 -38.24 14.34 8.22
CA ASP A 98 -39.13 15.46 8.49
C ASP A 98 -38.35 16.74 8.85
N GLU A 99 -38.90 17.89 8.47
CA GLU A 99 -38.35 19.21 8.81
C GLU A 99 -38.31 19.44 10.34
N SER A 100 -39.21 18.78 11.08
CA SER A 100 -39.27 18.77 12.54
C SER A 100 -38.01 18.17 13.19
N SER A 101 -37.32 17.24 12.51
CA SER A 101 -36.11 16.57 13.01
C SER A 101 -34.83 17.40 12.80
N LYS A 102 -34.95 18.62 12.23
CA LYS A 102 -33.84 19.53 11.90
C LYS A 102 -32.71 18.81 11.15
N PHE A 103 -33.08 17.96 10.19
CA PHE A 103 -32.16 17.18 9.37
C PHE A 103 -31.12 16.42 10.21
N ALA A 104 -31.59 15.60 11.14
CA ALA A 104 -30.74 14.84 12.07
C ALA A 104 -29.59 14.12 11.36
N LEU A 105 -29.82 13.56 10.16
CA LEU A 105 -28.83 12.81 9.38
C LEU A 105 -27.53 13.57 9.06
N TRP A 106 -27.55 14.86 8.73
CA TRP A 106 -26.30 15.58 8.41
C TRP A 106 -25.51 15.94 9.68
N LYS A 107 -26.22 16.29 10.78
CA LYS A 107 -25.58 16.47 12.09
C LYS A 107 -25.00 15.15 12.61
N LEU A 108 -25.63 14.03 12.28
CA LEU A 108 -25.13 12.69 12.61
C LEU A 108 -23.90 12.31 11.78
N SER A 109 -23.93 12.50 10.45
CA SER A 109 -22.80 12.17 9.56
C SER A 109 -21.58 13.06 9.81
N SER A 110 -21.78 14.33 10.19
CA SER A 110 -20.70 15.23 10.60
C SER A 110 -19.98 14.78 11.87
N ARG A 111 -20.67 14.14 12.83
CA ARG A 111 -20.06 13.59 14.06
C ARG A 111 -19.22 12.33 13.80
N TYR A 112 -19.54 11.56 12.76
CA TYR A 112 -18.72 10.42 12.32
C TYR A 112 -17.42 10.86 11.62
N LYS A 113 -17.40 12.07 11.03
CA LYS A 113 -16.21 12.63 10.42
C LYS A 113 -15.31 13.30 11.48
N ARG A 114 -14.25 12.57 11.82
CA ARG A 114 -13.00 13.02 12.47
C ARG A 114 -13.10 13.30 13.97
N GLN A 115 -12.43 12.46 14.76
CA GLN A 115 -11.76 12.99 15.94
C GLN A 115 -10.76 14.02 15.42
N ALA A 116 -10.93 15.28 15.78
CA ALA A 116 -9.95 16.30 15.44
C ALA A 116 -8.60 15.82 15.97
N ALA A 117 -7.59 15.76 15.09
CA ALA A 117 -6.25 15.38 15.51
C ALA A 117 -5.82 16.33 16.64
N PRO A 118 -5.26 15.81 17.75
CA PRO A 118 -4.80 16.67 18.83
C PRO A 118 -3.80 17.68 18.27
N LYS A 119 -4.01 18.96 18.56
CA LYS A 119 -3.08 20.03 18.17
C LYS A 119 -1.86 19.92 19.09
N PHE A 120 -0.77 19.36 18.59
CA PHE A 120 0.49 19.31 19.34
C PHE A 120 1.12 20.71 19.40
N PRO A 121 1.64 21.14 20.56
CA PRO A 121 2.42 22.36 20.67
C PRO A 121 3.70 22.27 19.82
N VAL A 122 4.05 23.34 19.12
CA VAL A 122 5.26 23.43 18.27
C VAL A 122 6.27 24.35 18.95
N ARG A 123 7.55 23.96 19.00
CA ARG A 123 8.66 24.80 19.48
C ARG A 123 9.30 25.56 18.34
N LEU A 124 9.66 26.81 18.60
CA LEU A 124 10.49 27.64 17.72
C LEU A 124 11.97 27.33 17.94
N PRO A 125 12.84 27.77 17.02
CA PRO A 125 14.29 27.73 17.20
C PRO A 125 14.78 28.44 18.49
N ASP A 126 14.05 29.46 18.95
CA ASP A 126 14.36 30.23 20.16
C ASP A 126 13.94 29.54 21.47
N ASP A 127 13.60 28.25 21.42
CA ASP A 127 13.05 27.42 22.52
C ASP A 127 11.70 27.89 23.10
N THR A 128 11.07 28.87 22.47
CA THR A 128 9.73 29.35 22.82
C THR A 128 8.62 28.56 22.12
N TRP A 129 7.40 28.60 22.65
CA TRP A 129 6.25 27.92 22.06
C TRP A 129 5.54 28.78 21.01
N ALA A 130 5.20 28.18 19.87
CA ALA A 130 4.50 28.86 18.79
C ALA A 130 3.06 29.20 19.19
N ARG A 131 2.73 30.50 19.20
CA ARG A 131 1.40 31.00 19.58
C ARG A 131 0.57 31.35 18.36
N SER A 132 1.20 31.87 17.32
CA SER A 132 0.54 32.26 16.08
C SER A 132 0.65 31.15 15.00
N PRO A 133 -0.21 31.19 13.96
CA PRO A 133 -0.01 30.37 12.77
C PRO A 133 1.29 30.70 12.02
N MET A 134 1.72 31.97 12.06
CA MET A 134 2.94 32.43 11.42
C MET A 134 4.17 31.81 12.09
N ASP A 135 4.22 31.84 13.42
CA ASP A 135 5.30 31.23 14.23
C ASP A 135 5.44 29.72 13.94
N ARG A 136 4.32 29.05 13.68
CA ARG A 136 4.30 27.61 13.32
C ARG A 136 4.85 27.37 11.92
N ALA A 137 4.55 28.26 10.98
CA ALA A 137 5.07 28.18 9.63
C ALA A 137 6.58 28.43 9.61
N GLU A 138 7.05 29.37 10.42
CA GLU A 138 8.47 29.67 10.60
C GLU A 138 9.23 28.50 11.24
N ALA A 139 8.73 27.96 12.35
CA ALA A 139 9.32 26.76 12.97
C ALA A 139 9.39 25.57 12.00
N PHE A 140 8.40 25.43 11.12
CA PHE A 140 8.41 24.41 10.07
C PHE A 140 9.47 24.70 9.00
N ALA A 141 9.59 25.95 8.55
CA ALA A 141 10.61 26.36 7.57
C ALA A 141 12.02 26.11 8.09
N CYS A 142 12.32 26.50 9.34
CA CYS A 142 13.62 26.25 9.96
C CYS A 142 13.94 24.74 10.05
N ASN A 143 12.95 23.90 10.36
CA ASN A 143 13.15 22.44 10.39
C ASN A 143 13.46 21.86 9.01
N LEU A 144 12.84 22.40 7.95
CA LEU A 144 13.16 21.99 6.58
C LEU A 144 14.59 22.40 6.23
N GLU A 145 14.99 23.63 6.50
CA GLU A 145 16.35 24.10 6.23
C GLU A 145 17.41 23.24 6.93
N GLU A 146 17.17 22.85 8.19
CA GLU A 146 18.06 21.97 8.93
C GLU A 146 18.18 20.57 8.28
N ARG A 147 17.07 20.02 7.80
CA ARG A 147 17.02 18.67 7.19
C ARG A 147 17.52 18.63 5.76
N PHE A 148 17.40 19.72 5.02
CA PHE A 148 17.78 19.82 3.61
C PHE A 148 19.18 20.43 3.42
N LYS A 149 20.12 20.10 4.31
CA LYS A 149 21.53 20.40 4.10
C LYS A 149 22.09 19.47 3.00
N PRO A 150 22.77 20.01 1.97
CA PRO A 150 23.41 19.18 0.95
C PRO A 150 24.40 18.20 1.60
N PHE A 151 24.30 16.92 1.26
CA PHE A 151 25.29 15.92 1.66
C PHE A 151 26.60 16.19 0.90
N GLU A 152 27.72 16.40 1.61
CA GLU A 152 29.08 16.56 1.04
C GLU A 152 29.64 15.24 0.47
N THR A 153 28.93 14.56 -0.41
CA THR A 153 29.40 13.30 -1.01
C THR A 153 29.97 13.50 -2.42
N ALA A 154 29.75 14.66 -3.03
CA ALA A 154 30.17 14.94 -4.40
C ALA A 154 31.49 15.72 -4.43
N SER A 155 32.48 15.19 -5.17
CA SER A 155 33.74 15.91 -5.41
C SER A 155 33.49 17.26 -6.09
N HIS A 156 34.35 18.24 -5.84
CA HIS A 156 34.22 19.60 -6.36
C HIS A 156 34.04 19.63 -7.90
N ALA A 157 34.73 18.74 -8.62
CA ALA A 157 34.60 18.56 -10.07
C ALA A 157 33.21 18.05 -10.52
N ARG A 158 32.47 17.33 -9.67
CA ARG A 158 31.11 16.89 -9.95
C ARG A 158 30.11 18.04 -9.74
N ILE A 159 30.32 18.85 -8.70
CA ILE A 159 29.52 20.05 -8.43
C ILE A 159 29.65 21.05 -9.58
N GLN A 160 30.88 21.29 -10.05
CA GLN A 160 31.16 22.21 -11.16
C GLN A 160 30.53 21.74 -12.49
N ARG A 161 30.53 20.43 -12.76
CA ARG A 161 29.82 19.86 -13.93
C ARG A 161 28.31 20.02 -13.84
N VAL A 162 27.71 19.81 -12.66
CA VAL A 162 26.26 20.00 -12.48
C VAL A 162 25.89 21.48 -12.66
N ALA A 163 26.67 22.40 -12.09
CA ALA A 163 26.46 23.84 -12.28
C ALA A 163 26.54 24.24 -13.77
N GLN A 164 27.58 23.79 -14.49
CA GLN A 164 27.70 24.02 -15.93
C GLN A 164 26.53 23.43 -16.74
N THR A 165 25.97 22.30 -16.30
CA THR A 165 24.82 21.67 -16.98
C THR A 165 23.52 22.42 -16.72
N LEU A 166 23.34 23.00 -15.52
CA LEU A 166 22.17 23.81 -15.17
C LEU A 166 22.19 25.19 -15.82
N GLU A 167 23.38 25.78 -15.99
CA GLU A 167 23.58 27.07 -16.65
C GLU A 167 23.65 26.98 -18.17
N ALA A 168 23.80 25.77 -18.73
CA ALA A 168 23.77 25.56 -20.16
C ALA A 168 22.36 25.87 -20.71
N PRO A 169 22.25 26.64 -21.81
CA PRO A 169 20.96 26.92 -22.44
C PRO A 169 20.30 25.60 -22.84
N LEU A 170 19.08 25.38 -22.35
CA LEU A 170 18.27 24.20 -22.66
C LEU A 170 18.09 24.09 -24.17
N GLN A 171 18.83 23.17 -24.80
CA GLN A 171 18.63 22.88 -26.21
C GLN A 171 17.25 22.21 -26.33
N MET A 172 16.33 22.83 -27.09
CA MET A 172 15.18 22.09 -27.60
C MET A 172 15.72 20.86 -28.34
N SER A 173 15.10 19.70 -28.11
CA SER A 173 15.55 18.43 -28.67
C SER A 173 15.91 18.55 -30.15
N LEU A 174 17.06 17.99 -30.52
CA LEU A 174 17.47 17.91 -31.93
C LEU A 174 16.37 17.27 -32.78
N PRO A 175 16.22 17.68 -34.05
CA PRO A 175 15.29 17.04 -34.98
C PRO A 175 15.54 15.52 -35.02
N VAL A 176 14.45 14.74 -35.07
CA VAL A 176 14.54 13.29 -35.26
C VAL A 176 15.37 13.02 -36.51
N SER A 177 16.44 12.24 -36.37
CA SER A 177 17.26 11.85 -37.51
C SER A 177 16.40 11.10 -38.55
N PRO A 178 16.56 11.36 -39.85
CA PRO A 178 15.80 10.68 -40.90
C PRO A 178 15.96 9.16 -40.79
N ILE A 179 14.85 8.45 -40.64
CA ILE A 179 14.83 6.99 -40.54
C ILE A 179 15.02 6.43 -41.95
N THR A 180 16.00 5.56 -42.13
CA THR A 180 16.32 4.97 -43.45
C THR A 180 15.53 3.69 -43.65
N PHE A 181 15.05 3.39 -44.87
CA PHE A 181 14.22 2.20 -45.15
C PHE A 181 14.86 0.86 -44.70
N GLN A 182 16.20 0.79 -44.67
CA GLN A 182 16.94 -0.35 -44.14
C GLN A 182 16.73 -0.60 -42.63
N GLU A 183 16.52 0.43 -41.81
CA GLU A 183 16.24 0.28 -40.37
C GLU A 183 14.84 -0.30 -40.12
N ILE A 184 13.87 0.05 -40.97
CA ILE A 184 12.51 -0.52 -40.92
C ILE A 184 12.53 -2.00 -41.32
N SER A 185 13.37 -2.38 -42.28
CA SER A 185 13.51 -3.77 -42.72
C SER A 185 14.12 -4.69 -41.65
N CYS A 186 15.03 -4.16 -40.81
CA CYS A 186 15.63 -4.92 -39.71
C CYS A 186 14.63 -5.17 -38.58
N MET A 187 13.74 -4.22 -38.28
CA MET A 187 12.69 -4.40 -37.28
C MET A 187 11.61 -5.42 -37.70
N ASN A 188 11.30 -5.50 -39.00
CA ASN A 188 10.37 -6.50 -39.51
C ASN A 188 10.95 -7.92 -39.49
N ARG A 189 12.27 -8.08 -39.59
CA ARG A 189 12.96 -9.37 -39.43
C ARG A 189 12.88 -9.91 -38.00
N GLN A 190 12.89 -9.02 -37.01
CA GLN A 190 12.87 -9.40 -35.59
C GLN A 190 11.48 -9.86 -35.12
N LYS A 191 10.40 -9.36 -35.75
CA LYS A 191 9.02 -9.85 -35.54
C LYS A 191 8.74 -11.22 -36.19
N ALA A 192 9.53 -11.64 -37.19
CA ALA A 192 9.37 -12.93 -37.86
C ALA A 192 9.94 -14.12 -37.06
N TYR A 193 10.64 -13.87 -35.95
CA TYR A 193 11.25 -14.90 -35.10
C TYR A 193 10.42 -15.28 -33.87
N ILE A 194 9.09 -15.11 -33.95
CA ILE A 194 8.14 -15.67 -32.98
C ILE A 194 7.33 -16.76 -33.70
N ASN A 195 7.83 -17.99 -33.55
CA ASN A 195 7.17 -19.29 -33.76
C ASN A 195 6.26 -19.48 -34.98
N THR A 196 6.83 -20.06 -36.03
CA THR A 196 6.16 -21.14 -36.78
C THR A 196 7.08 -22.36 -36.81
N LYS A 197 6.83 -23.35 -35.95
CA LYS A 197 7.34 -24.71 -36.18
C LYS A 197 6.57 -25.28 -37.38
N PRO A 198 7.24 -25.87 -38.40
CA PRO A 198 6.53 -26.48 -39.51
C PRO A 198 5.89 -27.77 -39.04
N ILE A 199 4.57 -27.81 -39.04
CA ILE A 199 3.81 -29.06 -38.91
C ILE A 199 4.10 -29.86 -40.20
N LYS A 200 5.00 -30.84 -40.09
CA LYS A 200 5.15 -31.88 -41.11
C LYS A 200 4.03 -32.88 -40.89
N ASN A 201 3.02 -32.83 -41.75
CA ASN A 201 2.27 -33.96 -42.31
C ASN A 201 1.11 -33.37 -43.13
N LEU A 202 1.37 -33.16 -44.41
CA LEU A 202 0.35 -32.81 -45.39
C LEU A 202 0.27 -33.94 -46.42
N HIS A 203 -0.46 -34.99 -46.07
CA HIS A 203 -1.16 -35.78 -47.07
C HIS A 203 -2.62 -35.85 -46.66
N SER A 204 -3.48 -35.75 -47.69
CA SER A 204 -4.92 -35.99 -47.70
C SER A 204 -5.85 -34.94 -47.10
N TYR A 205 -6.02 -33.77 -47.75
CA TYR A 205 -7.31 -33.05 -47.75
C TYR A 205 -7.55 -32.29 -49.07
N GLN A 206 -7.66 -33.01 -50.19
CA GLN A 206 -8.10 -32.47 -51.48
C GLN A 206 -9.63 -32.70 -51.70
N THR A 207 -10.45 -32.72 -50.64
CA THR A 207 -11.86 -33.14 -50.78
C THR A 207 -12.86 -32.48 -49.84
N VAL A 208 -12.67 -31.22 -49.43
CA VAL A 208 -13.69 -30.50 -48.62
C VAL A 208 -14.04 -29.09 -49.11
N ILE A 209 -13.53 -28.61 -50.26
CA ILE A 209 -13.85 -27.24 -50.74
C ILE A 209 -15.15 -27.17 -51.56
N THR A 210 -15.82 -28.29 -51.84
CA THR A 210 -17.14 -28.25 -52.46
C THR A 210 -18.24 -28.30 -51.41
N ILE A 211 -19.09 -27.27 -51.44
CA ILE A 211 -20.33 -27.06 -50.68
C ILE A 211 -20.17 -26.15 -49.46
N HIS A 212 -19.91 -24.85 -49.66
CA HIS A 212 -20.56 -23.79 -48.86
C HIS A 212 -20.60 -22.47 -49.64
N SER A 213 -21.80 -21.89 -49.74
CA SER A 213 -22.09 -20.58 -50.36
C SER A 213 -21.18 -19.47 -49.80
N PRO A 214 -20.76 -18.47 -50.61
CA PRO A 214 -19.86 -17.39 -50.18
C PRO A 214 -20.35 -16.65 -48.93
N THR A 215 -21.67 -16.57 -48.71
CA THR A 215 -22.25 -15.95 -47.51
C THR A 215 -21.95 -16.74 -46.23
N LYS A 216 -21.89 -18.08 -46.29
CA LYS A 216 -21.52 -18.93 -45.15
C LYS A 216 -20.03 -18.85 -44.84
N LEU A 217 -19.20 -18.70 -45.87
CA LEU A 217 -17.75 -18.56 -45.73
C LEU A 217 -17.39 -17.19 -45.12
N ILE A 218 -18.05 -16.12 -45.56
CA ILE A 218 -17.94 -14.78 -44.94
C ILE A 218 -18.42 -14.83 -43.48
N ALA A 219 -19.56 -15.46 -43.19
CA ALA A 219 -20.05 -15.64 -41.82
C ALA A 219 -19.05 -16.41 -40.94
N LEU A 220 -18.44 -17.48 -41.46
CA LEU A 220 -17.43 -18.24 -40.72
C LEU A 220 -16.16 -17.42 -40.47
N THR A 221 -15.71 -16.61 -41.44
CA THR A 221 -14.57 -15.70 -41.25
C THR A 221 -14.88 -14.57 -40.27
N LEU A 222 -16.11 -14.06 -40.23
CA LEU A 222 -16.54 -13.06 -39.25
C LEU A 222 -16.66 -13.66 -37.85
N ILE A 223 -17.20 -14.88 -37.72
CA ILE A 223 -17.25 -15.63 -36.47
C ILE A 223 -15.82 -15.92 -35.99
N PHE A 224 -14.92 -16.35 -36.87
CA PHE A 224 -13.53 -16.60 -36.52
C PHE A 224 -12.78 -15.31 -36.17
N ALA A 225 -13.06 -14.18 -36.83
CA ALA A 225 -12.51 -12.88 -36.49
C ALA A 225 -13.07 -12.32 -35.17
N GLN A 226 -14.34 -12.57 -34.84
CA GLN A 226 -14.96 -12.24 -33.55
C GLN A 226 -14.45 -13.15 -32.42
N LEU A 227 -14.18 -14.42 -32.70
CA LEU A 227 -13.55 -15.34 -31.75
C LEU A 227 -12.05 -15.03 -31.55
N LEU A 228 -11.34 -14.56 -32.57
CA LEU A 228 -9.94 -14.12 -32.45
C LEU A 228 -9.83 -12.75 -31.75
N GLY A 229 -10.78 -11.84 -31.97
CA GLY A 229 -10.82 -10.53 -31.31
C GLY A 229 -11.16 -10.57 -29.81
N THR A 230 -11.61 -11.72 -29.30
CA THR A 230 -12.04 -11.89 -27.90
C THR A 230 -11.03 -12.66 -27.02
N ILE A 231 -9.92 -13.15 -27.58
CA ILE A 231 -8.88 -13.88 -26.83
C ILE A 231 -7.65 -12.99 -26.68
N TYR A 232 -7.76 -11.93 -25.88
CA TYR A 232 -6.56 -11.32 -25.30
C TYR A 232 -6.12 -12.18 -24.14
N CYS A 233 -5.22 -13.12 -24.43
CA CYS A 233 -4.50 -13.86 -23.41
C CYS A 233 -3.40 -12.98 -22.82
N GLY A 234 -3.38 -12.89 -21.49
CA GLY A 234 -2.30 -12.27 -20.73
C GLY A 234 -0.97 -12.89 -21.11
N VAL A 235 0.00 -12.03 -21.40
CA VAL A 235 1.34 -12.40 -21.85
C VAL A 235 2.26 -12.37 -20.64
N TYR A 236 3.02 -13.43 -20.44
CA TYR A 236 4.03 -13.49 -19.38
C TYR A 236 5.17 -12.51 -19.64
N ASP A 237 5.64 -11.85 -18.58
CA ASP A 237 6.89 -11.09 -18.63
C ASP A 237 8.05 -12.02 -18.25
N ASN A 238 8.89 -12.36 -19.22
CA ASN A 238 10.01 -13.29 -19.02
C ASN A 238 11.35 -12.56 -18.88
N THR A 239 11.32 -11.27 -18.49
CA THR A 239 12.56 -10.51 -18.19
C THR A 239 13.28 -11.05 -16.95
N ASP A 240 12.51 -11.48 -15.95
CA ASP A 240 13.02 -12.02 -14.69
C ASP A 240 12.95 -13.56 -14.69
N ARG A 241 13.72 -14.20 -13.78
CA ARG A 241 13.78 -15.68 -13.68
C ARG A 241 12.64 -16.22 -12.82
N TRP A 242 11.70 -16.87 -13.47
CA TRP A 242 10.58 -17.57 -12.85
C TRP A 242 10.79 -19.08 -12.93
N VAL A 243 10.62 -19.79 -11.81
CA VAL A 243 10.79 -21.23 -11.73
C VAL A 243 9.45 -21.86 -11.37
N LEU A 244 8.98 -22.79 -12.23
CA LEU A 244 7.82 -23.60 -11.92
C LEU A 244 8.08 -24.39 -10.65
N SER A 245 7.20 -24.30 -9.67
CA SER A 245 7.34 -24.96 -8.38
C SER A 245 5.99 -25.52 -7.93
N ASP A 246 6.03 -26.58 -7.12
CA ASP A 246 4.88 -27.23 -6.55
C ASP A 246 5.19 -27.71 -5.12
N LYS A 247 4.18 -28.25 -4.43
CA LYS A 247 4.35 -28.76 -3.05
C LYS A 247 5.23 -30.02 -2.98
N SER A 248 5.49 -30.70 -4.09
CA SER A 248 6.28 -31.93 -4.15
C SER A 248 7.78 -31.69 -4.39
N GLN A 249 8.13 -30.49 -4.86
CA GLN A 249 9.50 -30.09 -5.14
C GLN A 249 10.13 -29.34 -3.97
N ASN A 250 11.46 -29.40 -3.87
CA ASN A 250 12.20 -28.63 -2.88
C ASN A 250 12.04 -27.12 -3.15
N PHE A 251 11.83 -26.35 -2.08
CA PHE A 251 11.67 -24.90 -2.19
C PHE A 251 13.03 -24.25 -2.52
N PRO A 252 13.12 -23.39 -3.56
CA PRO A 252 14.38 -22.82 -3.98
C PRO A 252 14.94 -21.83 -2.94
N GLU A 253 16.20 -21.98 -2.54
CA GLU A 253 16.85 -21.13 -1.52
C GLU A 253 16.92 -19.65 -1.92
N ASN A 254 17.06 -19.38 -3.21
CA ASN A 254 17.17 -18.02 -3.74
C ASN A 254 15.80 -17.39 -4.07
N ALA A 255 14.70 -17.91 -3.51
CA ALA A 255 13.37 -17.36 -3.70
C ALA A 255 13.25 -15.95 -3.09
N VAL A 256 12.55 -15.06 -3.78
CA VAL A 256 12.43 -13.66 -3.32
C VAL A 256 11.40 -13.55 -2.20
N LEU A 257 11.87 -13.19 -1.01
CA LEU A 257 11.02 -12.92 0.15
C LEU A 257 10.17 -11.66 -0.07
N GLY A 258 8.85 -11.81 0.03
CA GLY A 258 7.90 -10.71 -0.10
C GLY A 258 7.38 -10.16 1.23
N GLY A 259 7.24 -11.01 2.24
CA GLY A 259 6.79 -10.58 3.56
C GLY A 259 6.57 -11.74 4.53
N ILE A 260 6.05 -11.42 5.72
CA ILE A 260 5.76 -12.38 6.78
C ILE A 260 4.33 -12.14 7.25
N ASP A 261 3.58 -13.23 7.45
CA ASP A 261 2.21 -13.17 7.94
C ASP A 261 2.11 -13.12 9.48
N SER A 262 0.90 -12.99 10.00
CA SER A 262 0.64 -12.92 11.44
C SER A 262 0.92 -14.22 12.19
N TYR A 263 1.01 -15.34 11.48
CA TYR A 263 1.31 -16.65 12.04
C TYR A 263 2.81 -16.93 12.06
N GLY A 264 3.61 -16.09 11.41
CA GLY A 264 5.06 -16.20 11.32
C GLY A 264 5.56 -16.93 10.07
N TYR A 265 4.67 -17.25 9.12
CA TYR A 265 5.08 -17.88 7.86
C TYR A 265 5.66 -16.85 6.89
N GLU A 266 6.74 -17.23 6.23
CA GLU A 266 7.36 -16.46 5.17
C GLU A 266 6.55 -16.57 3.87
N ASN A 267 6.32 -15.42 3.23
CA ASN A 267 5.58 -15.32 1.98
C ASN A 267 6.51 -14.87 0.88
N TYR A 268 6.67 -15.72 -0.12
CA TYR A 268 7.54 -15.52 -1.28
C TYR A 268 6.75 -15.01 -2.48
N VAL A 269 7.46 -14.29 -3.35
CA VAL A 269 6.90 -13.73 -4.59
C VAL A 269 6.74 -14.85 -5.62
N GLY A 270 5.51 -15.07 -6.03
CA GLY A 270 5.18 -15.94 -7.15
C GLY A 270 4.33 -15.23 -8.21
N ARG A 271 3.99 -15.95 -9.27
CA ARG A 271 2.98 -15.54 -10.24
C ARG A 271 2.11 -16.71 -10.67
N VAL A 272 0.89 -16.41 -11.10
CA VAL A 272 -0.13 -17.38 -11.52
C VAL A 272 -0.90 -16.86 -12.73
N VAL A 273 -1.52 -17.79 -13.46
CA VAL A 273 -2.51 -17.45 -14.49
C VAL A 273 -3.90 -17.57 -13.89
N TYR A 274 -4.71 -16.53 -14.05
CA TYR A 274 -6.13 -16.59 -13.74
C TYR A 274 -6.95 -15.80 -14.77
N SER A 275 -7.98 -16.42 -15.34
CA SER A 275 -8.88 -15.79 -16.32
C SER A 275 -8.12 -15.03 -17.41
N SER A 276 -7.09 -15.65 -18.00
CA SER A 276 -6.25 -15.02 -19.03
C SER A 276 -5.49 -13.77 -18.56
N SER A 277 -5.31 -13.56 -17.26
CA SER A 277 -4.39 -12.55 -16.71
C SER A 277 -3.24 -13.22 -15.98
N ILE A 278 -2.05 -12.63 -16.08
CA ILE A 278 -0.90 -13.05 -15.27
C ILE A 278 -0.84 -12.17 -14.02
N LEU A 279 -0.93 -12.79 -12.84
CA LEU A 279 -1.10 -12.09 -11.56
C LEU A 279 0.01 -12.46 -10.58
N PRO A 280 0.45 -11.51 -9.72
CA PRO A 280 1.31 -11.81 -8.59
C PRO A 280 0.62 -12.77 -7.61
N ALA A 281 1.41 -13.67 -7.05
CA ALA A 281 0.98 -14.62 -6.04
C ALA A 281 1.89 -14.56 -4.81
N ARG A 282 1.31 -14.93 -3.68
CA ARG A 282 2.01 -15.19 -2.41
C ARG A 282 2.08 -16.67 -2.21
N VAL A 283 3.28 -17.17 -1.95
CA VAL A 283 3.54 -18.58 -1.71
C VAL A 283 4.17 -18.74 -0.33
N ARG A 284 3.58 -19.57 0.53
CA ARG A 284 4.23 -19.99 1.79
C ARG A 284 5.16 -21.16 1.53
N SER A 285 6.42 -21.07 1.96
CA SER A 285 7.44 -22.10 1.70
C SER A 285 7.12 -23.43 2.41
N GLU A 286 6.59 -23.38 3.62
CA GLU A 286 6.41 -24.56 4.49
C GLU A 286 5.15 -25.36 4.16
N THR A 287 4.12 -24.69 3.63
CA THR A 287 2.81 -25.31 3.35
C THR A 287 2.49 -25.42 1.87
N GLY A 288 3.21 -24.68 1.01
CA GLY A 288 2.85 -24.49 -0.40
C GLY A 288 1.55 -23.71 -0.61
N TYR A 289 1.00 -23.11 0.45
CA TYR A 289 -0.25 -22.37 0.39
C TYR A 289 -0.06 -21.12 -0.47
N THR A 290 -0.75 -21.09 -1.62
CA THR A 290 -0.54 -20.08 -2.64
C THR A 290 -1.81 -19.28 -2.90
N THR A 291 -1.73 -17.95 -2.78
CA THR A 291 -2.88 -17.06 -2.99
C THR A 291 -2.54 -15.92 -3.94
N TYR A 292 -3.52 -15.44 -4.69
CA TYR A 292 -3.37 -14.31 -5.60
C TYR A 292 -4.55 -13.36 -5.48
N ASN A 293 -4.38 -12.17 -6.03
CA ASN A 293 -5.29 -11.06 -5.89
C ASN A 293 -5.60 -10.45 -7.26
N THR A 294 -6.86 -10.14 -7.51
CA THR A 294 -7.28 -9.19 -8.54
C THR A 294 -7.74 -7.89 -7.86
N ASP A 295 -8.28 -6.98 -8.66
CA ASP A 295 -8.98 -5.77 -8.21
C ASP A 295 -10.23 -6.07 -7.34
N THR A 296 -10.88 -7.20 -7.57
CA THR A 296 -12.20 -7.55 -7.04
C THR A 296 -12.21 -8.76 -6.12
N LEU A 297 -11.33 -9.75 -6.37
CA LEU A 297 -11.31 -11.01 -5.64
C LEU A 297 -9.91 -11.41 -5.17
N ALA A 298 -9.88 -12.42 -4.30
CA ALA A 298 -8.66 -13.14 -3.97
C ALA A 298 -8.99 -14.61 -3.82
N ASN A 299 -8.14 -15.46 -4.38
CA ASN A 299 -8.36 -16.90 -4.45
C ASN A 299 -7.05 -17.64 -4.22
N GLN A 300 -7.17 -18.94 -3.95
CA GLN A 300 -6.03 -19.84 -3.87
C GLN A 300 -5.68 -20.38 -5.27
N ALA A 301 -4.40 -20.59 -5.53
CA ALA A 301 -3.92 -21.29 -6.71
C ALA A 301 -3.25 -22.62 -6.32
N THR A 302 -3.30 -23.58 -7.22
CA THR A 302 -2.66 -24.90 -7.08
C THR A 302 -1.33 -24.97 -7.83
N SER A 303 -1.19 -24.24 -8.93
CA SER A 303 0.05 -24.10 -9.70
C SER A 303 0.54 -22.66 -9.66
N TYR A 304 1.86 -22.49 -9.58
CA TYR A 304 2.51 -21.18 -9.51
C TYR A 304 3.96 -21.27 -9.98
N GLU A 305 4.51 -20.12 -10.35
CA GLU A 305 5.94 -19.96 -10.59
C GLU A 305 6.52 -19.03 -9.52
N LEU A 306 7.70 -19.36 -8.99
CA LEU A 306 8.41 -18.57 -8.00
C LEU A 306 9.41 -17.64 -8.67
N LEU A 307 9.51 -16.42 -8.16
CA LEU A 307 10.57 -15.49 -8.53
C LEU A 307 11.85 -15.88 -7.80
N VAL A 308 12.93 -16.10 -8.54
CA VAL A 308 14.21 -16.53 -8.00
C VAL A 308 15.30 -15.51 -8.35
N ALA A 309 16.07 -15.10 -7.36
CA ALA A 309 17.25 -14.26 -7.54
C ALA A 309 18.39 -15.06 -8.18
N ASN A 310 19.27 -14.35 -8.88
CA ASN A 310 20.49 -14.91 -9.45
C ASN A 310 21.70 -14.08 -9.02
N GLU A 311 22.92 -14.56 -9.27
CA GLU A 311 24.16 -13.88 -8.89
C GLU A 311 24.24 -12.45 -9.46
N THR A 312 23.69 -12.22 -10.65
CA THR A 312 23.73 -10.92 -11.34
C THR A 312 22.48 -10.07 -11.11
N VAL A 313 21.37 -10.66 -10.66
CA VAL A 313 20.08 -9.96 -10.51
C VAL A 313 19.52 -10.23 -9.12
N SER A 314 19.45 -9.15 -8.34
CA SER A 314 18.83 -9.13 -7.02
C SER A 314 17.56 -8.28 -7.04
N TYR A 315 16.70 -8.46 -6.04
CA TYR A 315 15.43 -7.74 -5.96
C TYR A 315 15.31 -7.01 -4.63
N HIS A 316 14.84 -5.77 -4.69
CA HIS A 316 14.65 -4.92 -3.52
C HIS A 316 13.26 -4.29 -3.56
N TRP A 317 12.77 -3.94 -2.38
CA TRP A 317 11.48 -3.29 -2.21
C TRP A 317 11.66 -1.80 -2.02
N VAL A 318 11.06 -1.00 -2.89
CA VAL A 318 11.16 0.46 -2.87
C VAL A 318 9.80 1.05 -2.55
N ARG A 319 9.77 2.00 -1.61
CA ARG A 319 8.55 2.74 -1.28
C ARG A 319 8.11 3.57 -2.48
N SER A 320 6.84 3.43 -2.85
CA SER A 320 6.21 4.13 -3.95
C SER A 320 4.76 4.51 -3.59
N TYR A 321 4.09 5.26 -4.47
CA TYR A 321 2.72 5.72 -4.24
C TYR A 321 2.02 6.15 -5.53
N ASP A 322 0.69 6.23 -5.48
CA ASP A 322 -0.20 6.80 -6.51
C ASP A 322 0.07 6.31 -7.96
N GLY A 323 0.40 5.02 -8.12
CA GLY A 323 0.69 4.44 -9.44
C GLY A 323 2.00 4.90 -10.05
N PHE A 324 2.91 5.48 -9.26
CA PHE A 324 4.23 5.86 -9.75
C PHE A 324 5.00 4.62 -10.22
N ARG A 325 5.50 4.67 -11.45
CA ARG A 325 6.24 3.56 -12.06
C ARG A 325 7.71 3.69 -11.73
N GLU A 326 8.15 2.92 -10.74
CA GLU A 326 9.57 2.83 -10.39
C GLU A 326 10.42 2.31 -11.56
N ARG A 327 11.64 2.83 -11.68
CA ARG A 327 12.62 2.28 -12.62
C ARG A 327 12.91 0.84 -12.25
N ASN A 328 12.95 -0.02 -13.27
CA ASN A 328 13.18 -1.45 -13.09
C ASN A 328 12.12 -2.16 -12.21
N ALA A 329 10.89 -1.64 -12.15
CA ALA A 329 9.79 -2.36 -11.52
C ALA A 329 9.58 -3.74 -12.17
N VAL A 330 9.41 -4.76 -11.34
CA VAL A 330 9.16 -6.14 -11.74
C VAL A 330 7.69 -6.30 -12.13
N SER A 331 7.48 -6.76 -13.36
CA SER A 331 6.17 -7.05 -13.93
C SER A 331 6.02 -8.57 -14.06
N VAL A 332 4.86 -9.11 -13.74
CA VAL A 332 4.60 -10.55 -13.89
C VAL A 332 4.13 -10.90 -15.31
N GLY A 333 3.50 -9.94 -15.98
CA GLY A 333 2.87 -10.10 -17.29
C GLY A 333 1.79 -9.06 -17.52
N THR A 334 0.76 -9.42 -18.29
CA THR A 334 -0.37 -8.53 -18.59
C THR A 334 -1.72 -9.06 -18.10
N SER A 335 -2.65 -8.13 -17.86
CA SER A 335 -4.07 -8.41 -17.63
C SER A 335 -4.80 -8.66 -18.94
N THR A 336 -6.07 -9.06 -18.85
CA THR A 336 -6.99 -9.17 -20.00
C THR A 336 -7.18 -7.87 -20.77
N LEU A 337 -7.00 -6.72 -20.12
CA LEU A 337 -7.03 -5.38 -20.75
C LEU A 337 -5.68 -5.00 -21.38
N ASN A 338 -4.73 -5.94 -21.46
CA ASN A 338 -3.37 -5.71 -21.94
C ASN A 338 -2.58 -4.66 -21.13
N GLU A 339 -2.96 -4.45 -19.87
CA GLU A 339 -2.20 -3.62 -18.94
C GLU A 339 -1.12 -4.45 -18.24
N ARG A 340 0.08 -3.89 -18.04
CA ARG A 340 1.13 -4.57 -17.26
C ARG A 340 0.76 -4.64 -15.78
N VAL A 341 0.98 -5.81 -15.20
CA VAL A 341 0.69 -6.09 -13.80
C VAL A 341 2.00 -6.15 -13.01
N TYR A 342 2.10 -5.31 -11.98
CA TYR A 342 3.30 -5.19 -11.16
C TYR A 342 3.12 -5.81 -9.78
N VAL A 343 4.25 -6.19 -9.19
CA VAL A 343 4.30 -6.74 -7.84
C VAL A 343 4.42 -5.60 -6.84
N CYS A 344 3.42 -5.45 -5.97
CA CYS A 344 3.47 -4.53 -4.84
C CYS A 344 3.37 -5.29 -3.52
N ARG A 345 3.72 -4.65 -2.41
CA ARG A 345 3.39 -5.11 -1.07
C ARG A 345 3.04 -3.94 -0.16
N ALA A 346 2.30 -4.22 0.90
CA ALA A 346 2.05 -3.24 1.94
C ALA A 346 1.91 -3.89 3.31
N ARG A 347 2.13 -3.07 4.35
CA ARG A 347 1.87 -3.46 5.72
C ARG A 347 0.38 -3.35 6.02
N THR A 348 -0.20 -4.43 6.50
CA THR A 348 -1.59 -4.52 6.93
C THR A 348 -1.66 -5.06 8.37
N ASP A 349 -2.86 -5.15 8.92
CA ASP A 349 -3.07 -5.58 10.30
C ASP A 349 -2.67 -7.05 10.53
N GLY A 350 -2.54 -7.84 9.45
CA GLY A 350 -2.17 -9.26 9.49
C GLY A 350 -0.74 -9.55 9.07
N GLY A 351 0.10 -8.53 8.80
CA GLY A 351 1.48 -8.72 8.34
C GLY A 351 1.83 -7.89 7.11
N ILE A 352 2.92 -8.26 6.44
CA ILE A 352 3.35 -7.65 5.18
C ILE A 352 2.92 -8.59 4.05
N PHE A 353 2.02 -8.13 3.19
CA PHE A 353 1.48 -8.94 2.11
C PHE A 353 1.79 -8.36 0.76
N ILE A 354 2.16 -9.25 -0.16
CA ILE A 354 2.24 -9.00 -1.59
C ILE A 354 0.83 -8.85 -2.15
N GLY A 355 0.65 -7.94 -3.09
CA GLY A 355 -0.58 -7.69 -3.80
C GLY A 355 -0.32 -7.38 -5.26
N THR A 356 -1.40 -6.95 -5.91
CA THR A 356 -1.44 -6.67 -7.34
C THR A 356 -1.50 -5.17 -7.57
N LEU A 357 -0.58 -4.65 -8.38
CA LEU A 357 -0.56 -3.24 -8.76
C LEU A 357 -0.90 -3.07 -10.24
N TYR A 358 -1.98 -2.35 -10.48
CA TYR A 358 -2.33 -1.79 -11.78
C TYR A 358 -1.96 -0.30 -11.76
N LEU A 359 -1.20 0.16 -12.76
CA LEU A 359 -0.76 1.55 -12.80
C LEU A 359 -1.91 2.50 -13.19
N SER A 360 -2.91 2.00 -13.92
CA SER A 360 -4.14 2.70 -14.27
C SER A 360 -4.96 3.10 -13.03
N GLU A 361 -5.14 2.16 -12.11
CA GLU A 361 -5.90 2.31 -10.86
C GLU A 361 -5.09 3.00 -9.74
N LYS A 362 -3.76 3.05 -9.87
CA LYS A 362 -2.84 3.76 -8.95
C LYS A 362 -2.82 3.23 -7.51
N VAL A 363 -3.38 2.04 -7.28
CA VAL A 363 -3.48 1.41 -5.95
C VAL A 363 -2.97 -0.03 -5.98
N CYS A 364 -2.40 -0.45 -4.86
CA CYS A 364 -2.04 -1.83 -4.60
C CYS A 364 -3.24 -2.57 -3.97
N PHE A 365 -3.71 -3.62 -4.64
CA PHE A 365 -4.82 -4.46 -4.19
C PHE A 365 -4.32 -5.62 -3.33
N ILE A 366 -4.72 -5.63 -2.06
CA ILE A 366 -4.34 -6.67 -1.09
C ILE A 366 -5.57 -7.15 -0.35
N ARG A 367 -5.79 -8.47 -0.40
CA ARG A 367 -6.78 -9.21 0.36
C ARG A 367 -6.16 -10.51 0.83
N TYR A 368 -6.29 -10.80 2.11
CA TYR A 368 -5.74 -12.01 2.73
C TYR A 368 -6.84 -12.71 3.51
N GLU A 369 -7.02 -14.02 3.27
CA GLU A 369 -8.01 -14.83 3.98
C GLU A 369 -9.39 -14.13 4.00
N ASN A 370 -10.01 -14.04 5.18
CA ASN A 370 -11.30 -13.42 5.43
C ASN A 370 -11.22 -11.90 5.67
N PHE A 371 -10.07 -11.26 5.44
CA PHE A 371 -9.99 -9.80 5.52
C PHE A 371 -10.63 -9.14 4.28
N PRO A 372 -11.20 -7.93 4.42
CA PRO A 372 -11.73 -7.19 3.29
C PRO A 372 -10.62 -6.82 2.30
N MET A 373 -10.98 -6.68 1.02
CA MET A 373 -10.09 -6.14 -0.01
C MET A 373 -9.64 -4.73 0.38
N ARG A 374 -8.33 -4.50 0.44
CA ARG A 374 -7.72 -3.20 0.72
C ARG A 374 -7.15 -2.63 -0.56
N GLN A 375 -7.51 -1.38 -0.82
CA GLN A 375 -6.90 -0.54 -1.83
C GLN A 375 -5.92 0.38 -1.12
N ILE A 376 -4.64 0.24 -1.41
CA ILE A 376 -3.58 0.95 -0.70
C ILE A 376 -2.85 1.83 -1.71
N SER A 377 -2.88 3.16 -1.49
CA SER A 377 -2.18 4.12 -2.35
C SER A 377 -0.71 4.33 -1.99
N LYS A 378 -0.28 3.91 -0.79
CA LYS A 378 1.12 3.96 -0.34
C LYS A 378 1.64 2.54 -0.09
N TYR A 379 2.52 2.08 -0.95
CA TYR A 379 2.96 0.69 -1.00
C TYR A 379 4.46 0.63 -1.27
N GLU A 380 5.00 -0.58 -1.28
CA GLU A 380 6.34 -0.86 -1.78
C GLU A 380 6.21 -1.64 -3.10
N VAL A 381 7.01 -1.30 -4.09
CA VAL A 381 7.09 -1.99 -5.38
C VAL A 381 8.36 -2.82 -5.42
N LEU A 382 8.27 -4.01 -6.00
CA LEU A 382 9.43 -4.84 -6.23
C LEU A 382 10.21 -4.29 -7.44
N VAL A 383 11.49 -3.98 -7.23
CA VAL A 383 12.39 -3.51 -8.29
C VAL A 383 13.55 -4.46 -8.46
N ARG A 384 13.94 -4.71 -9.72
CA ARG A 384 15.16 -5.47 -10.05
C ARG A 384 16.38 -4.58 -10.00
N GLN A 385 17.45 -5.09 -9.40
CA GLN A 385 18.76 -4.49 -9.34
C GLN A 385 19.77 -5.41 -10.03
N VAL A 386 20.34 -4.91 -11.12
CA VAL A 386 21.37 -5.63 -11.88
C VAL A 386 22.73 -5.25 -11.30
N THR A 387 23.42 -6.24 -10.73
CA THR A 387 24.81 -6.10 -10.30
C THR A 387 25.67 -6.66 -11.44
N PRO A 388 26.45 -5.82 -12.15
CA PRO A 388 27.36 -6.32 -13.17
C PRO A 388 28.38 -7.25 -12.52
N ALA A 389 28.58 -8.44 -13.11
CA ALA A 389 29.61 -9.37 -12.66
C ALA A 389 30.96 -8.65 -12.66
N ALA A 390 31.77 -8.85 -11.61
CA ALA A 390 33.11 -8.31 -11.55
C ALA A 390 33.87 -8.78 -12.80
N ARG A 391 34.33 -7.84 -13.63
CA ARG A 391 35.24 -8.18 -14.73
C ARG A 391 36.46 -8.85 -14.12
N ALA A 392 36.58 -10.16 -14.29
CA ALA A 392 37.86 -10.82 -14.12
C ALA A 392 38.82 -10.11 -15.09
N PRO A 393 39.97 -9.59 -14.62
CA PRO A 393 40.97 -9.06 -15.53
C PRO A 393 41.31 -10.16 -16.53
N PHE A 394 41.23 -9.81 -17.82
CA PHE A 394 41.62 -10.69 -18.89
C PHE A 394 43.12 -10.93 -18.74
N VAL A 395 43.51 -12.05 -18.12
CA VAL A 395 44.91 -12.45 -18.05
C VAL A 395 45.25 -12.96 -19.44
N ASN A 396 45.86 -12.10 -20.25
CA ASN A 396 46.56 -12.53 -21.45
C ASN A 396 47.69 -13.46 -21.01
N GLN A 397 47.47 -14.78 -21.09
CA GLN A 397 48.57 -15.73 -21.10
C GLN A 397 49.26 -15.65 -22.46
N ILE A 398 50.08 -14.62 -22.62
CA ILE A 398 51.18 -14.63 -23.57
C ILE A 398 52.43 -14.82 -22.71
N ASN A 399 52.89 -16.07 -22.65
CA ASN A 399 54.29 -16.48 -22.64
C ASN A 399 54.36 -18.01 -22.62
#